data_AF-A0A3R7AN42-F1
#
_entry.id   AF-A0A3R7AN42-F1
#
_cell.length_a   1.000
_cell.length_b   1.000
_cell.length_c   1.000
_cell.angle_alpha   90.00
_cell.angle_beta   90.00
_cell.angle_gamma   90.00
#
_symmetry.space_group_name_H-M   'P 1'
#
loop_
_entity.id
_entity.type
_entity.pdbx_description
1 polymer ?
#
loop_
_entity_poly.entity_id
_entity_poly.type
_entity_poly.pdbx_seq_one_letter_code
_entity_poly.pdbx_strand_id
1 'polypeptide(L)' 'MRSHKHKKVKLAVLKFYKVDDNGKIKRLKKECPAPECGAGVFMATHFDRHYCGKCHVTYKFQSEAN' A
#
# COMPACT_ATOMS: atom_id res chain seq x y z
N MET A 1 -29.78 10.53 -5.68
CA MET A 1 -28.48 10.20 -5.04
C MET A 1 -27.90 8.96 -5.73
N ARG A 2 -26.89 9.12 -6.59
CA ARG A 2 -26.36 8.03 -7.42
C ARG A 2 -25.26 7.30 -6.63
N SER A 3 -25.40 5.99 -6.46
CA SER A 3 -24.40 5.17 -5.76
C SER A 3 -23.02 5.28 -6.42
N HIS A 4 -21.97 5.43 -5.60
CA HIS A 4 -20.60 5.45 -6.09
C HIS A 4 -20.23 4.06 -6.61
N LYS A 5 -20.07 3.95 -7.94
CA LYS A 5 -19.60 2.73 -8.59
C LYS A 5 -18.07 2.75 -8.67
N HIS A 6 -17.43 1.78 -8.03
CA HIS A 6 -15.98 1.63 -8.15
C HIS A 6 -15.59 1.22 -9.56
N LYS A 7 -14.67 2.00 -10.17
CA LYS A 7 -14.06 1.64 -11.45
C LYS A 7 -12.94 0.63 -11.21
N LYS A 8 -13.02 -0.54 -11.85
CA LYS A 8 -11.98 -1.57 -11.77
C LYS A 8 -10.81 -1.20 -12.69
N VAL A 9 -9.72 -0.73 -12.09
CA VAL A 9 -8.48 -0.46 -12.84
C VAL A 9 -7.73 -1.77 -13.03
N LYS A 10 -7.48 -2.15 -14.28
CA LYS A 10 -6.71 -3.36 -14.61
C LYS A 10 -5.27 -3.22 -14.10
N LEU A 11 -4.73 -4.29 -13.53
CA LEU A 11 -3.33 -4.41 -13.10
C LEU A 11 -2.85 -3.31 -12.12
N ALA A 12 -3.74 -2.79 -11.27
CA ALA A 12 -3.38 -1.75 -10.31
C ALA A 12 -2.26 -2.16 -9.33
N VAL A 13 -2.13 -3.47 -9.04
CA VAL A 13 -1.13 -4.02 -8.11
C VAL A 13 0.30 -3.94 -8.68
N LEU A 14 0.47 -4.08 -9.99
CA LEU A 14 1.81 -4.04 -10.61
C LEU A 14 2.49 -2.68 -10.44
N LYS A 15 1.71 -1.60 -10.26
CA LYS A 15 2.22 -0.26 -9.99
C LYS A 15 3.03 -0.15 -8.69
N PHE A 16 2.97 -1.14 -7.81
CA PHE A 16 3.72 -1.14 -6.54
C PHE A 16 5.13 -1.72 -6.69
N TYR A 17 5.48 -2.21 -7.87
CA TYR A 17 6.79 -2.77 -8.18
C TYR A 17 7.48 -1.89 -9.22
N LYS A 18 8.75 -1.61 -8.98
CA LYS A 18 9.65 -0.98 -9.96
C LYS A 18 10.73 -1.98 -10.32
N VAL A 19 10.94 -2.18 -11.61
CA VAL A 19 12.05 -2.99 -12.14
C VAL A 19 13.15 -2.01 -12.52
N ASP A 20 14.34 -2.19 -11.95
CA ASP A 20 15.54 -1.46 -12.38
C ASP A 20 16.12 -2.13 -13.63
N ASP A 21 16.94 -1.39 -14.39
CA ASP A 21 17.51 -1.86 -15.68
C ASP A 21 18.37 -3.13 -15.55
N ASN A 22 18.90 -3.39 -14.35
CA ASN A 22 19.65 -4.60 -14.01
C ASN A 22 18.76 -5.80 -13.64
N GLY A 23 17.44 -5.72 -13.85
CA GLY A 23 16.48 -6.78 -13.53
C GLY A 23 16.16 -6.93 -12.04
N LYS A 24 16.65 -6.02 -11.18
CA LYS A 24 16.32 -6.01 -9.74
C LYS A 24 14.95 -5.41 -9.49
N ILE A 25 14.15 -6.06 -8.64
CA ILE A 25 12.79 -5.60 -8.31
C ILE A 25 12.82 -4.84 -6.99
N LYS A 26 12.39 -3.57 -7.02
CA LYS A 26 12.15 -2.75 -5.84
C LYS A 26 10.65 -2.67 -5.54
N ARG A 27 10.29 -2.86 -4.27
CA ARG A 27 8.93 -2.65 -3.78
C ARG A 27 8.77 -1.18 -3.38
N LEU A 28 7.74 -0.52 -3.88
CA LEU A 28 7.51 0.91 -3.67
C LEU A 28 6.70 1.22 -2.40
N LYS A 29 5.98 0.23 -1.88
CA LYS A 29 5.14 0.36 -0.68
C LYS A 29 5.62 -0.54 0.44
N LYS A 30 5.37 -0.11 1.68
CA LYS A 30 5.64 -0.91 2.87
C LYS A 30 4.70 -2.12 2.93
N GLU A 31 5.24 -3.26 3.30
CA GLU A 31 4.45 -4.44 3.65
C GLU A 31 3.86 -4.29 5.06
N CYS A 32 2.74 -4.96 5.30
CA CYS A 32 2.13 -4.94 6.63
C CYS A 32 2.96 -5.83 7.59
N PRO A 33 3.30 -5.35 8.80
CA PRO A 33 4.06 -6.13 9.77
C PRO A 33 3.21 -7.14 10.56
N ALA A 34 1.88 -7.13 10.39
CA ALA A 34 1.01 -8.04 11.13
C ALA A 34 1.27 -9.49 10.68
N PRO A 35 1.34 -10.46 11.62
CA PRO A 35 1.62 -11.86 11.30
C PRO A 35 0.59 -12.47 10.34
N GLU A 36 -0.62 -11.90 10.32
CA GLU A 36 -1.74 -12.34 9.47
C GLU A 36 -1.67 -11.78 8.04
N CYS A 37 -0.82 -10.77 7.85
CA CYS A 37 -0.63 -10.05 6.59
C CYS A 37 0.80 -10.22 6.12
N GLY A 38 1.12 -11.43 5.65
CA GLY A 38 2.45 -11.78 5.15
C GLY A 38 2.91 -10.99 3.91
N ALA A 39 4.10 -11.37 3.42
CA ALA A 39 4.81 -10.74 2.31
C ALA A 39 3.99 -10.74 1.01
N GLY A 40 3.25 -9.66 0.78
CA GLY A 40 2.32 -9.50 -0.35
C GLY A 40 1.17 -8.54 -0.06
N VAL A 41 0.88 -8.26 1.21
CA VAL A 41 -0.08 -7.23 1.62
C VAL A 41 0.65 -5.90 1.80
N PHE A 42 0.45 -5.00 0.84
CA PHE A 42 0.99 -3.65 0.91
C PHE A 42 0.07 -2.70 1.66
N MET A 43 0.65 -1.83 2.48
CA MET A 43 -0.08 -0.76 3.13
C MET A 43 -0.36 0.38 2.13
N ALA A 44 -1.58 0.91 2.18
CA ALA A 44 -1.96 2.10 1.45
C ALA A 44 -1.34 3.34 2.10
N THR A 45 -0.62 4.13 1.31
CA THR A 45 -0.10 5.43 1.71
C THR A 45 -1.17 6.49 1.47
N HIS A 46 -1.81 6.93 2.53
CA HIS A 46 -2.64 8.16 2.53
C HIS A 46 -1.78 9.34 2.98
N PHE A 47 -2.35 10.53 3.01
CA PHE A 47 -1.63 11.76 3.40
C PHE A 47 -1.13 11.72 4.86
N ASP A 48 -1.97 11.21 5.76
CA ASP A 48 -1.77 11.24 7.22
C ASP A 48 -1.45 9.87 7.82
N ARG A 49 -1.58 8.79 7.05
CA ARG A 49 -1.50 7.42 7.55
C ARG A 49 -1.08 6.39 6.52
N HIS A 50 -0.57 5.29 7.04
CA HIS A 50 -0.51 4.00 6.39
C HIS A 50 -1.67 3.10 6.85
N TYR A 51 -2.37 2.50 5.89
CA TYR A 51 -3.54 1.67 6.17
C TYR A 51 -3.43 0.28 5.53
N CYS A 52 -3.68 -0.76 6.31
CA CYS A 52 -3.78 -2.14 5.83
C CYS A 52 -5.20 -2.45 5.38
N GLY A 53 -5.40 -2.77 4.10
CA GLY A 53 -6.73 -3.14 3.59
C GLY A 53 -7.24 -4.51 4.05
N LYS A 54 -6.36 -5.43 4.46
CA LYS A 54 -6.72 -6.79 4.88
C LYS A 54 -7.01 -6.91 6.38
N CYS A 55 -6.16 -6.30 7.17
CA CYS A 55 -6.15 -6.37 8.63
C CYS A 55 -6.70 -5.11 9.32
N HIS A 56 -7.09 -4.10 8.54
CA HIS A 56 -7.68 -2.85 9.02
C HIS A 56 -6.81 -2.03 10.02
N VAL A 57 -5.57 -2.43 10.28
CA VAL A 57 -4.63 -1.63 11.08
C VAL A 57 -4.22 -0.35 10.36
N THR A 58 -4.14 0.71 11.16
CA THR A 58 -3.78 2.05 10.72
C THR A 58 -2.57 2.52 11.52
N TYR A 59 -1.47 2.84 10.84
CA TYR A 59 -0.32 3.52 11.42
C TYR A 59 -0.32 4.97 10.97
N LYS A 60 -0.26 5.92 11.90
CA LYS A 60 -0.13 7.34 11.55
C LYS A 60 1.33 7.67 11.30
N PHE A 61 1.59 8.59 10.38
CA PHE A 61 2.93 9.18 10.31
C PHE A 61 3.15 9.99 11.57
N GLN A 62 4.16 9.65 12.35
CA GLN A 62 4.65 10.55 13.37
C GLN A 62 5.38 11.66 12.61
N SER A 63 4.75 12.84 12.49
CA SER A 63 5.50 14.03 12.12
C SER A 63 6.46 14.31 13.27
N GLU A 64 7.70 13.85 13.15
CA GLU A 64 8.78 14.34 13.98
C GLU A 64 8.98 15.82 13.61
N ALA A 65 8.29 16.69 14.34
CA ALA A 65 8.80 18.02 14.63
C ALA A 65 9.72 17.86 15.85
N ASN A 66 11.02 17.78 15.58
CA ASN A 66 12.18 17.83 16.50
C ASN A 66 12.30 16.72 17.55
#